data_AF-A0A397VFM7-F1
#
_entry.id   AF-A0A397VFM7-F1
#
_cell.length_a   1.000
_cell.length_b   1.000
_cell.length_c   1.000
_cell.angle_alpha   90.00
_cell.angle_beta   90.00
_cell.angle_gamma   90.00
#
_symmetry.space_group_name_H-M   'P 1'
#
loop_
_entity.id
_entity.type
_entity.pdbx_description
1 polymer ?
#
loop_
_entity_poly.entity_id
_entity_poly.type
_entity_poly.pdbx_seq_one_letter_code
_entity_poly.pdbx_strand_id
1 'polypeptide(L)'
;MVRNMFFKSNFQNWTSGNETIDYFLRETQLSATTKFNYLEWIPYSSLNVIEFIGRGGFGEVHSAMWIDGPRTKWNTEKKGWERYSNVKVAIKKIVDTNVEDFTELFTELKAHLMSNNQIVGRFNVLRTYGITYNPETKEYMMVMTLADDGDLSDYLQKHFSTLTYIKQIEILYDIAIGLTQIHKSGLIHRDLHCRNVMCQGIKDRSQGRGEEYRFVIGDLDHATLPIKDNDANKYSVYYHILHQRS
;
A
#
# COMPACT_ATOMS: atom_id res chain seq x y z
N MET A 1 -15.67 12.19 -13.41
CA MET A 1 -17.13 11.95 -13.41
C MET A 1 -17.49 10.47 -13.56
N VAL A 2 -17.01 9.77 -14.60
CA VAL A 2 -17.33 8.33 -14.86
C VAL A 2 -16.82 7.38 -13.76
N ARG A 3 -15.60 7.56 -13.24
CA ARG A 3 -15.04 6.74 -12.14
C ARG A 3 -15.89 6.81 -10.86
N ASN A 4 -16.29 8.01 -10.43
CA ASN A 4 -17.06 8.16 -9.19
C ASN A 4 -18.47 7.57 -9.32
N MET A 5 -19.07 7.61 -10.52
CA MET A 5 -20.32 6.90 -10.78
C MET A 5 -20.15 5.38 -10.66
N PHE A 6 -19.05 4.83 -11.18
CA PHE A 6 -18.76 3.39 -11.06
C PHE A 6 -18.62 2.93 -9.60
N PHE A 7 -17.90 3.67 -8.76
CA PHE A 7 -17.78 3.31 -7.36
C PHE A 7 -19.15 3.35 -6.67
N LYS A 8 -19.89 4.46 -6.85
CA LYS A 8 -21.24 4.62 -6.29
C LYS A 8 -22.20 3.50 -6.69
N SER A 9 -22.15 3.03 -7.94
CA SER A 9 -23.01 1.94 -8.41
C SER A 9 -22.62 0.57 -7.86
N ASN A 10 -21.41 0.41 -7.31
CA ASN A 10 -20.89 -0.87 -6.83
C ASN A 10 -20.75 -0.96 -5.31
N PHE A 11 -21.08 0.10 -4.55
CA PHE A 11 -20.96 0.08 -3.08
C PHE A 11 -21.71 -1.06 -2.41
N GLN A 12 -22.88 -1.46 -2.94
CA GLN A 12 -23.63 -2.61 -2.41
C GLN A 12 -22.94 -3.95 -2.66
N ASN A 13 -22.15 -4.06 -3.73
CA ASN A 13 -21.45 -5.29 -4.10
C ASN A 13 -20.05 -5.37 -3.46
N TRP A 14 -19.50 -4.26 -2.98
CA TRP A 14 -18.19 -4.17 -2.31
C TRP A 14 -18.35 -3.87 -0.82
N THR A 15 -19.08 -4.75 -0.16
CA THR A 15 -19.28 -4.67 1.29
C THR A 15 -18.45 -5.74 1.99
N SER A 16 -17.82 -5.34 3.09
CA SER A 16 -17.18 -6.21 4.05
C SER A 16 -18.17 -6.83 5.05
N GLY A 17 -19.42 -6.36 5.05
CA GLY A 17 -20.39 -6.63 6.11
C GLY A 17 -20.16 -5.80 7.38
N ASN A 18 -19.11 -4.98 7.45
CA ASN A 18 -18.83 -4.06 8.56
C ASN A 18 -19.00 -2.61 8.09
N GLU A 19 -19.94 -1.88 8.71
CA GLU A 19 -20.29 -0.52 8.29
C GLU A 19 -19.13 0.47 8.41
N THR A 20 -18.28 0.32 9.43
CA THR A 20 -17.12 1.18 9.68
C THR A 20 -16.05 1.01 8.62
N ILE A 21 -15.70 -0.24 8.28
CA ILE A 21 -14.78 -0.56 7.18
C ILE A 21 -15.34 -0.07 5.86
N ASP A 22 -16.62 -0.35 5.59
CA ASP A 22 -17.25 0.03 4.33
C ASP A 22 -17.32 1.55 4.16
N TYR A 23 -17.61 2.29 5.23
CA TYR A 23 -17.58 3.74 5.23
C TYR A 23 -16.19 4.27 4.89
N PHE A 24 -15.15 3.76 5.56
CA PHE A 24 -13.77 4.12 5.28
C PHE A 24 -13.39 3.85 3.81
N LEU A 25 -13.68 2.66 3.28
CA LEU A 25 -13.39 2.31 1.90
C LEU A 25 -14.11 3.23 0.90
N ARG A 26 -15.40 3.53 1.13
CA ARG A 26 -16.16 4.46 0.27
C ARG A 26 -15.54 5.85 0.25
N GLU A 27 -15.12 6.38 1.39
CA GLU A 27 -14.47 7.69 1.46
C GLU A 27 -13.17 7.72 0.63
N THR A 28 -12.36 6.66 0.70
CA THR A 28 -11.14 6.56 -0.12
C THR A 28 -11.46 6.51 -1.62
N GLN A 29 -12.53 5.82 -2.02
CA GLN A 29 -12.94 5.68 -3.41
C GLN A 29 -13.55 6.96 -3.99
N LEU A 30 -14.29 7.71 -3.17
CA LEU A 30 -14.90 9.00 -3.57
C LEU A 30 -13.86 10.12 -3.68
N SER A 31 -12.86 10.12 -2.80
CA SER A 31 -11.76 11.09 -2.78
C SER A 31 -10.65 10.78 -3.79
N ALA A 32 -10.61 9.56 -4.34
CA ALA A 32 -9.63 9.12 -5.31
C ALA A 32 -9.55 10.10 -6.49
N THR A 33 -8.34 10.57 -6.79
CA THR A 33 -8.05 11.44 -7.95
C THR A 33 -7.40 10.65 -9.09
N THR A 34 -6.66 9.59 -8.77
CA THR A 34 -5.98 8.69 -9.72
C THR A 34 -6.56 7.27 -9.64
N LYS A 35 -5.99 6.33 -10.39
CA LYS A 35 -6.37 4.90 -10.32
C LYS A 35 -5.58 4.11 -9.26
N PHE A 36 -4.69 4.79 -8.53
CA PHE A 36 -3.79 4.20 -7.56
C PHE A 36 -4.13 4.61 -6.13
N ASN A 37 -4.82 5.74 -5.94
CA ASN A 37 -5.15 6.28 -4.62
C ASN A 37 -6.59 5.98 -4.17
N TYR A 38 -6.97 4.70 -4.21
CA TYR A 38 -8.16 4.20 -3.49
C TYR A 38 -7.91 2.78 -2.98
N LEU A 39 -8.72 2.34 -2.00
CA LEU A 39 -8.65 1.01 -1.44
C LEU A 39 -9.84 0.15 -1.89
N GLU A 40 -9.58 -1.15 -2.07
CA GLU A 40 -10.58 -2.16 -2.40
C GLU A 40 -10.99 -2.97 -1.16
N TRP A 41 -12.26 -3.37 -1.10
CA TRP A 41 -12.60 -4.58 -0.38
C TRP A 41 -12.18 -5.78 -1.24
N ILE A 42 -11.38 -6.68 -0.66
CA ILE A 42 -10.86 -7.86 -1.33
C ILE A 42 -11.43 -9.08 -0.60
N PRO A 43 -12.42 -9.78 -1.17
CA PRO A 43 -12.96 -10.99 -0.56
C PRO A 43 -11.84 -11.99 -0.29
N TYR A 44 -11.79 -12.55 0.92
CA TYR A 44 -10.74 -13.50 1.28
C TYR A 44 -10.75 -14.73 0.39
N SER A 45 -11.92 -15.15 -0.09
CA SER A 45 -12.09 -16.22 -1.08
C SER A 45 -11.48 -15.93 -2.46
N SER A 46 -11.04 -14.69 -2.74
CA SER A 46 -10.30 -14.33 -3.95
C SER A 46 -8.78 -14.47 -3.81
N LEU A 47 -8.30 -14.83 -2.61
CA LEU A 47 -6.90 -15.01 -2.25
C LEU A 47 -6.63 -16.51 -2.04
N ASN A 48 -5.86 -17.12 -2.95
CA ASN A 48 -5.51 -18.53 -2.91
C ASN A 48 -4.01 -18.72 -2.64
N VAL A 49 -3.60 -19.95 -2.31
CA VAL A 49 -2.18 -20.31 -2.13
C VAL A 49 -1.53 -19.37 -1.11
N ILE A 50 -2.07 -19.36 0.10
CA ILE A 50 -1.61 -18.49 1.18
C ILE A 50 -0.40 -19.16 1.84
N GLU A 51 0.75 -18.50 1.81
CA GLU A 51 2.02 -19.01 2.29
C GLU A 51 2.65 -18.01 3.26
N PHE A 52 3.06 -18.46 4.44
CA PHE A 52 3.77 -17.62 5.40
C PHE A 52 5.12 -17.16 4.83
N ILE A 53 5.38 -15.85 4.81
CA ILE A 53 6.67 -15.28 4.40
C ILE A 53 7.55 -15.08 5.63
N GLY A 54 7.00 -14.49 6.69
CA GLY A 54 7.80 -14.12 7.84
C GLY A 54 7.05 -13.28 8.87
N ARG A 55 7.69 -13.08 10.01
CA ARG A 55 7.24 -12.21 11.08
C ARG A 55 8.38 -11.26 11.47
N GLY A 56 8.10 -9.97 11.51
CA GLY A 56 9.09 -8.92 11.81
C GLY A 56 8.47 -7.66 12.40
N GLY A 57 9.12 -6.51 12.22
CA GLY A 57 8.57 -5.19 12.62
C GLY A 57 7.19 -4.90 12.01
N PHE A 58 6.98 -5.39 10.79
CA PHE A 58 5.72 -5.35 10.04
C PHE A 58 4.62 -6.31 10.53
N GLY A 59 4.79 -6.95 11.69
CA GLY A 59 3.91 -8.02 12.10
C GLY A 59 4.06 -9.29 11.25
N GLU A 60 2.98 -10.06 11.14
CA GLU A 60 2.93 -11.32 10.40
C GLU A 60 2.53 -11.08 8.94
N VAL A 61 3.34 -11.58 8.00
CA VAL A 61 3.12 -11.39 6.57
C VAL A 61 3.05 -12.74 5.86
N HIS A 62 2.03 -12.89 5.03
CA HIS A 62 1.82 -14.03 4.13
C HIS A 62 1.88 -13.56 2.67
N SER A 63 2.23 -14.45 1.75
CA SER A 63 2.00 -14.26 0.33
C SER A 63 0.68 -14.92 -0.07
N ALA A 64 0.02 -14.41 -1.09
CA ALA A 64 -1.14 -15.06 -1.69
C ALA A 64 -1.24 -14.77 -3.18
N MET A 65 -1.94 -15.63 -3.92
CA MET A 65 -2.35 -15.41 -5.29
C MET A 65 -3.73 -14.73 -5.31
N TRP A 66 -3.80 -13.47 -5.72
CA TRP A 66 -5.06 -12.76 -5.93
C TRP A 66 -5.60 -13.05 -7.34
N ILE A 67 -6.68 -13.84 -7.40
CA ILE A 67 -7.25 -14.37 -8.65
C ILE A 67 -7.74 -13.24 -9.55
N ASP A 68 -8.56 -12.34 -9.00
CA ASP A 68 -9.08 -11.18 -9.74
C ASP A 68 -7.96 -10.17 -10.02
N GLY A 69 -7.06 -10.01 -9.05
CA GLY A 69 -5.97 -9.04 -9.09
C GLY A 69 -6.41 -7.58 -9.14
N PRO A 70 -5.45 -6.64 -9.15
CA PRO A 70 -5.75 -5.21 -9.04
C PRO A 70 -6.36 -4.65 -10.32
N ARG A 71 -7.21 -3.63 -10.18
CA ARG A 71 -7.71 -2.85 -11.33
C ARG A 71 -6.59 -2.03 -11.96
N THR A 72 -6.56 -2.01 -13.30
CA THR A 72 -5.44 -1.45 -14.07
C THR A 72 -5.82 -0.25 -14.92
N LYS A 73 -6.88 -0.33 -15.72
CA LYS A 73 -7.35 0.78 -16.56
C LYS A 73 -8.85 0.74 -16.74
N TRP A 74 -9.44 1.92 -16.94
CA TRP A 74 -10.84 2.02 -17.32
C TRP A 74 -10.97 1.72 -18.82
N ASN A 75 -11.81 0.76 -19.15
CA ASN A 75 -12.20 0.46 -20.52
C ASN A 75 -13.48 1.23 -20.85
N THR A 76 -13.37 2.23 -21.72
CA THR A 76 -14.49 3.12 -22.09
C THR A 76 -15.59 2.41 -22.86
N GLU A 77 -15.24 1.42 -23.69
CA GLU A 77 -16.19 0.66 -24.50
C GLU A 77 -17.03 -0.28 -23.63
N LYS A 78 -16.36 -1.02 -22.74
CA LYS A 78 -17.01 -1.94 -21.78
C LYS A 78 -17.62 -1.23 -20.58
N LYS A 79 -17.39 0.09 -20.43
CA LYS A 79 -17.78 0.91 -19.27
C LYS A 79 -17.42 0.25 -17.93
N GLY A 80 -16.21 -0.29 -17.85
CA GLY A 80 -15.76 -1.06 -16.69
C GLY A 80 -14.25 -1.03 -16.51
N TRP A 81 -13.78 -1.45 -15.34
CA TRP A 81 -12.35 -1.58 -15.06
C TRP A 81 -11.81 -2.91 -15.57
N GLU A 82 -10.67 -2.86 -16.25
CA GLU A 82 -9.85 -4.03 -16.48
C GLU A 82 -9.05 -4.39 -15.22
N ARG A 83 -8.77 -5.67 -15.06
CA ARG A 83 -7.94 -6.21 -13.99
C ARG A 83 -6.75 -6.97 -14.56
N TYR A 84 -5.68 -7.04 -13.79
CA TYR A 84 -4.57 -7.95 -14.06
C TYR A 84 -4.72 -9.14 -13.13
N SER A 85 -5.26 -10.25 -13.64
CA SER A 85 -5.58 -11.44 -12.85
C SER A 85 -4.32 -12.21 -12.44
N ASN A 86 -4.48 -13.06 -11.42
CA ASN A 86 -3.44 -13.95 -10.90
C ASN A 86 -2.15 -13.21 -10.51
N VAL A 87 -2.32 -12.22 -9.63
CA VAL A 87 -1.19 -11.43 -9.12
C VAL A 87 -0.81 -11.93 -7.74
N LYS A 88 0.48 -12.22 -7.55
CA LYS A 88 1.02 -12.53 -6.22
C LYS A 88 1.08 -11.25 -5.39
N VAL A 89 0.49 -11.28 -4.19
CA VAL A 89 0.36 -10.15 -3.26
C VAL A 89 0.91 -10.54 -1.88
N ALA A 90 1.24 -9.53 -1.09
CA ALA A 90 1.50 -9.69 0.33
C ALA A 90 0.21 -9.42 1.12
N ILE A 91 -0.03 -10.22 2.15
CA ILE A 91 -1.09 -10.06 3.14
C ILE A 91 -0.41 -9.78 4.48
N LYS A 92 -0.49 -8.54 4.95
CA LYS A 92 0.01 -8.13 6.25
C LYS A 92 -1.13 -8.18 7.26
N LYS A 93 -0.94 -8.94 8.33
CA LYS A 93 -1.85 -8.96 9.47
C LYS A 93 -1.63 -7.70 10.31
N ILE A 94 -2.72 -7.02 10.65
CA ILE A 94 -2.70 -5.92 11.61
C ILE A 94 -3.07 -6.49 12.98
N VAL A 95 -2.33 -6.10 14.02
CA VAL A 95 -2.48 -6.66 15.37
C VAL A 95 -3.80 -6.18 16.00
N ASP A 96 -4.44 -7.10 16.72
CA ASP A 96 -5.60 -6.97 17.61
C ASP A 96 -6.94 -6.46 17.02
N THR A 97 -7.65 -7.35 16.33
CA THR A 97 -9.08 -7.16 15.98
C THR A 97 -10.04 -7.68 17.05
N ASN A 98 -9.57 -7.96 18.27
CA ASN A 98 -10.46 -8.36 19.37
C ASN A 98 -11.37 -7.23 19.88
N VAL A 99 -11.14 -6.00 19.41
CA VAL A 99 -11.97 -4.83 19.67
C VAL A 99 -12.32 -4.22 18.31
N GLU A 100 -13.55 -3.72 18.13
CA GLU A 100 -13.98 -2.99 16.92
C GLU A 100 -13.25 -1.64 16.75
N ASP A 101 -12.00 -1.55 17.20
CA ASP A 101 -11.11 -0.41 17.04
C ASP A 101 -10.24 -0.60 15.80
N PHE A 102 -10.57 0.14 14.75
CA PHE A 102 -9.84 0.13 13.48
C PHE A 102 -8.81 1.26 13.38
N THR A 103 -8.47 1.94 14.48
CA THR A 103 -7.65 3.15 14.46
C THR A 103 -6.26 2.90 13.88
N GLU A 104 -5.57 1.84 14.32
CA GLU A 104 -4.23 1.49 13.82
C GLU A 104 -4.29 1.12 12.33
N LEU A 105 -5.20 0.20 11.97
CA LEU A 105 -5.46 -0.20 10.59
C LEU A 105 -5.72 1.01 9.68
N PHE A 106 -6.63 1.90 10.07
CA PHE A 106 -6.98 3.07 9.27
C PHE A 106 -5.85 4.09 9.19
N THR A 107 -5.04 4.22 10.24
CA THR A 107 -3.89 5.13 10.25
C THR A 107 -2.84 4.66 9.25
N GLU A 108 -2.47 3.38 9.29
CA GLU A 108 -1.49 2.80 8.38
C GLU A 108 -2.02 2.81 6.93
N LEU A 109 -3.27 2.38 6.71
CA LEU A 109 -3.90 2.41 5.39
C LEU A 109 -3.93 3.80 4.78
N LYS A 110 -4.25 4.83 5.57
CA LYS A 110 -4.20 6.23 5.12
C LYS A 110 -2.77 6.63 4.76
N ALA A 111 -1.77 6.26 5.56
CA ALA A 111 -0.38 6.60 5.29
C ALA A 111 0.10 6.05 3.95
N HIS A 112 -0.17 4.76 3.69
CA HIS A 112 0.12 4.13 2.41
C HIS A 112 -0.67 4.76 1.26
N LEU A 113 -1.97 5.00 1.45
CA LEU A 113 -2.83 5.55 0.41
C LEU A 113 -2.39 6.96 -0.03
N MET A 114 -2.07 7.82 0.94
CA MET A 114 -1.62 9.19 0.70
C MET A 114 -0.23 9.23 0.04
N SER A 115 0.62 8.26 0.35
CA SER A 115 1.97 8.09 -0.22
C SER A 115 1.97 7.39 -1.58
N ASN A 116 0.84 6.80 -2.01
CA ASN A 116 0.72 6.05 -3.26
C ASN A 116 0.47 6.95 -4.50
N ASN A 117 1.28 8.00 -4.64
CA ASN A 117 1.24 8.91 -5.78
C ASN A 117 2.51 8.78 -6.61
N GLN A 118 2.37 8.64 -7.92
CA GLN A 118 3.52 8.50 -8.82
C GLN A 118 4.38 9.77 -8.84
N ILE A 119 5.70 9.64 -8.74
CA ILE A 119 6.66 10.74 -8.90
C ILE A 119 7.62 10.39 -10.03
N VAL A 120 7.67 11.25 -11.07
CA VAL A 120 8.53 11.06 -12.26
C VAL A 120 8.35 9.67 -12.89
N GLY A 121 7.10 9.21 -12.96
CA GLY A 121 6.78 7.90 -13.54
C GLY A 121 7.09 6.69 -12.63
N ARG A 122 7.59 6.89 -11.40
CA ARG A 122 7.97 5.81 -10.47
C ARG A 122 7.07 5.74 -9.23
N PHE A 123 7.00 4.54 -8.67
CA PHE A 123 6.42 4.23 -7.37
C PHE A 123 7.52 3.59 -6.52
N ASN A 124 7.98 4.31 -5.50
CA ASN A 124 9.02 3.88 -4.57
C ASN A 124 8.50 3.81 -3.12
N VAL A 125 7.19 3.66 -2.96
CA VAL A 125 6.51 3.30 -1.71
C VAL A 125 5.64 2.09 -2.02
N LEU A 126 5.63 1.09 -1.13
CA LEU A 126 4.79 -0.10 -1.30
C LEU A 126 3.33 0.30 -1.44
N ARG A 127 2.72 -0.17 -2.53
CA ARG A 127 1.32 0.06 -2.81
C ARG A 127 0.46 -0.87 -1.96
N THR A 128 -0.54 -0.27 -1.32
CA THR A 128 -1.65 -1.00 -0.69
C THR A 128 -2.82 -1.06 -1.66
N TYR A 129 -3.37 -2.25 -1.84
CA TYR A 129 -4.55 -2.48 -2.68
C TYR A 129 -5.84 -2.35 -1.90
N GLY A 130 -5.87 -2.79 -0.64
CA GLY A 130 -7.12 -2.86 0.09
C GLY A 130 -7.06 -3.67 1.37
N ILE A 131 -8.25 -4.06 1.82
CA ILE A 131 -8.49 -4.79 3.06
C ILE A 131 -9.14 -6.12 2.71
N THR A 132 -8.78 -7.16 3.45
CA THR A 132 -9.48 -8.46 3.44
C THR A 132 -9.80 -8.88 4.88
N TYR A 133 -10.67 -9.87 5.04
CA TYR A 133 -11.05 -10.43 6.33
C TYR A 133 -11.05 -11.95 6.27
N ASN A 134 -10.24 -12.60 7.10
CA ASN A 134 -10.23 -14.04 7.23
C ASN A 134 -11.36 -14.48 8.17
N PRO A 135 -12.40 -15.18 7.68
CA PRO A 135 -13.50 -15.63 8.54
C PRO A 135 -13.08 -16.73 9.54
N GLU A 136 -12.00 -17.47 9.28
CA GLU A 136 -11.52 -18.54 10.16
C GLU A 136 -10.78 -17.97 11.37
N THR A 137 -9.85 -17.03 11.14
CA THR A 137 -9.09 -16.39 12.21
C THR A 137 -9.79 -15.16 12.80
N LYS A 138 -10.82 -14.65 12.11
CA LYS A 138 -11.58 -13.43 12.44
C LYS A 138 -10.73 -12.17 12.44
N GLU A 139 -9.85 -12.07 11.46
CA GLU A 139 -8.83 -11.02 11.40
C GLU A 139 -8.93 -10.23 10.11
N TYR A 140 -8.88 -8.89 10.24
CA TYR A 140 -8.69 -7.98 9.13
C TYR A 140 -7.21 -7.90 8.77
N MET A 141 -6.93 -7.85 7.47
CA MET A 141 -5.58 -7.85 6.94
C MET A 141 -5.46 -6.88 5.77
N MET A 142 -4.27 -6.30 5.60
CA MET A 142 -3.93 -5.43 4.49
C MET A 142 -3.40 -6.25 3.32
N VAL A 143 -3.88 -5.96 2.11
CA VAL A 143 -3.38 -6.57 0.87
C VAL A 143 -2.51 -5.56 0.13
N MET A 144 -1.26 -5.93 -0.13
CA MET A 144 -0.21 -5.03 -0.62
C MET A 144 0.56 -5.66 -1.79
N THR A 145 1.32 -4.84 -2.51
CA THR A 145 2.32 -5.35 -3.46
C THR A 145 3.30 -6.26 -2.73
N LEU A 146 3.55 -7.45 -3.28
CA LEU A 146 4.60 -8.33 -2.79
C LEU A 146 5.98 -7.80 -3.24
N ALA A 147 6.91 -7.73 -2.28
CA ALA A 147 8.33 -7.56 -2.53
C ALA A 147 9.06 -8.76 -1.89
N ASP A 148 9.35 -9.77 -2.71
CA ASP A 148 9.88 -11.08 -2.29
C ASP A 148 11.38 -11.26 -2.55
N ASP A 149 12.08 -10.20 -2.98
CA ASP A 149 13.53 -10.22 -3.23
C ASP A 149 14.38 -9.76 -2.02
N GLY A 150 13.80 -9.79 -0.82
CA GLY A 150 14.44 -9.36 0.43
C GLY A 150 14.44 -7.84 0.63
N ASP A 151 15.16 -7.39 1.65
CA ASP A 151 15.31 -5.97 1.97
C ASP A 151 16.70 -5.42 1.58
N LEU A 152 16.91 -4.11 1.75
CA LEU A 152 18.19 -3.48 1.41
C LEU A 152 19.34 -4.02 2.29
N SER A 153 19.07 -4.46 3.52
CA SER A 153 20.08 -5.14 4.35
C SER A 153 20.52 -6.46 3.70
N ASP A 154 19.58 -7.28 3.26
CA ASP A 154 19.87 -8.54 2.56
C ASP A 154 20.67 -8.29 1.27
N TYR A 155 20.24 -7.29 0.48
CA TYR A 155 20.91 -6.91 -0.75
C TYR A 155 22.35 -6.46 -0.50
N LEU A 156 22.56 -5.58 0.48
CA LEU A 156 23.90 -5.08 0.82
C LEU A 156 24.80 -6.20 1.33
N GLN A 157 24.26 -7.15 2.12
CA GLN A 157 25.02 -8.30 2.59
C GLN A 157 25.45 -9.22 1.43
N LYS A 158 24.53 -9.51 0.49
CA LYS A 158 24.79 -10.38 -0.67
C LYS A 158 25.75 -9.74 -1.67
N HIS A 159 25.68 -8.43 -1.88
CA HIS A 159 26.37 -7.75 -2.98
C HIS A 159 27.51 -6.82 -2.52
N PHE A 160 27.90 -6.83 -1.25
CA PHE A 160 28.87 -5.89 -0.67
C PHE A 160 30.16 -5.71 -1.49
N SER A 161 30.79 -6.82 -1.89
CA SER A 161 32.06 -6.80 -2.64
C SER A 161 31.93 -6.39 -4.10
N THR A 162 30.71 -6.42 -4.65
CA THR A 162 30.40 -6.11 -6.05
C THR A 162 29.64 -4.79 -6.23
N LEU A 163 29.35 -4.09 -5.12
CA LEU A 163 28.51 -2.91 -5.10
C LEU A 163 29.23 -1.70 -5.72
N THR A 164 28.85 -1.32 -6.94
CA THR A 164 29.44 -0.17 -7.63
C THR A 164 28.86 1.16 -7.13
N TYR A 165 29.62 2.25 -7.28
CA TYR A 165 29.12 3.60 -6.99
C TYR A 165 27.85 3.96 -7.77
N ILE A 166 27.75 3.51 -9.03
CA ILE A 166 26.54 3.74 -9.84
C ILE A 166 25.33 3.07 -9.17
N LYS A 167 25.45 1.81 -8.75
CA LYS A 167 24.36 1.10 -8.07
C LYS A 167 24.02 1.73 -6.72
N GLN A 168 25.01 2.24 -5.97
CA GLN A 168 24.76 3.00 -4.74
C GLN A 168 23.92 4.25 -5.01
N ILE A 169 24.25 5.01 -6.05
CA ILE A 169 23.49 6.20 -6.46
C ILE A 169 22.06 5.81 -6.89
N GLU A 170 21.89 4.71 -7.61
CA GLU A 170 20.55 4.20 -7.99
C GLU A 170 19.70 3.86 -6.76
N ILE A 171 20.26 3.15 -5.78
CA ILE A 171 19.58 2.85 -4.51
C ILE A 171 19.17 4.13 -3.79
N LEU A 172 20.10 5.08 -3.63
CA LEU A 172 19.84 6.35 -2.95
C LEU A 172 18.78 7.17 -3.69
N TYR A 173 18.80 7.16 -5.02
CA TYR A 173 17.83 7.85 -5.84
C TYR A 173 16.41 7.27 -5.67
N ASP A 174 16.28 5.95 -5.66
CA ASP A 174 15.00 5.27 -5.41
C ASP A 174 14.45 5.58 -4.01
N ILE A 175 15.30 5.55 -2.97
CA ILE A 175 14.91 5.94 -1.61
C ILE A 175 14.49 7.41 -1.56
N ALA A 176 15.23 8.31 -2.23
CA ALA A 176 14.90 9.73 -2.27
C ALA A 176 13.55 10.00 -2.94
N ILE A 177 13.21 9.25 -4.00
CA ILE A 177 11.87 9.31 -4.61
C ILE A 177 10.81 8.87 -3.61
N GLY A 178 10.99 7.73 -2.94
CA GLY A 178 10.05 7.22 -1.94
C GLY A 178 9.81 8.22 -0.81
N LEU A 179 10.88 8.79 -0.25
CA LEU A 179 10.80 9.85 0.75
C LEU A 179 10.07 11.09 0.22
N THR A 180 10.32 11.48 -1.03
CA THR A 180 9.62 12.60 -1.65
C THR A 180 8.11 12.32 -1.77
N GLN A 181 7.70 11.08 -2.07
CA GLN A 181 6.29 10.68 -2.10
C GLN A 181 5.64 10.84 -0.73
N ILE A 182 6.29 10.31 0.32
CA ILE A 182 5.83 10.40 1.71
C ILE A 182 5.74 11.86 2.15
N HIS A 183 6.79 12.66 1.94
CA HIS A 183 6.84 14.05 2.37
C HIS A 183 5.84 14.95 1.63
N LYS A 184 5.62 14.74 0.32
CA LYS A 184 4.59 15.47 -0.43
C LYS A 184 3.17 15.15 0.03
N SER A 185 2.96 13.99 0.65
CA SER A 185 1.69 13.65 1.30
C SER A 185 1.51 14.34 2.66
N GLY A 186 2.53 15.07 3.14
CA GLY A 186 2.54 15.75 4.42
C GLY A 186 3.01 14.87 5.58
N LEU A 187 3.53 13.67 5.31
CA LEU A 187 3.98 12.72 6.33
C LEU A 187 5.50 12.72 6.51
N ILE A 188 5.94 12.24 7.67
CA ILE A 188 7.31 11.86 7.99
C ILE A 188 7.30 10.37 8.34
N HIS A 189 8.20 9.58 7.74
CA HIS A 189 8.25 8.12 7.92
C HIS A 189 8.61 7.69 9.36
N ARG A 190 9.55 8.40 10.00
CA ARG A 190 10.07 8.19 11.37
C ARG A 190 10.82 6.89 11.68
N ASP A 191 10.79 5.90 10.81
CA ASP A 191 11.46 4.62 11.01
C ASP A 191 12.14 4.11 9.73
N LEU A 192 12.74 5.02 8.96
CA LEU A 192 13.44 4.63 7.74
C LEU A 192 14.78 3.99 8.10
N HIS A 193 14.92 2.70 7.79
CA HIS A 193 16.18 1.95 7.87
C HIS A 193 16.28 0.91 6.75
N CYS A 194 17.43 0.27 6.56
CA CYS A 194 17.65 -0.69 5.46
C CYS A 194 16.62 -1.83 5.42
N ARG A 195 16.19 -2.35 6.58
CA ARG A 195 15.13 -3.38 6.64
C ARG A 195 13.71 -2.89 6.31
N ASN A 196 13.50 -1.58 6.18
CA ASN A 196 12.23 -0.96 5.75
C ASN A 196 12.29 -0.49 4.28
N VAL A 197 13.36 -0.84 3.57
CA VAL A 197 13.50 -0.61 2.14
C VAL A 197 13.53 -1.97 1.45
N MET A 198 12.44 -2.33 0.77
CA MET A 198 12.29 -3.61 0.11
C MET A 198 12.92 -3.61 -1.28
N CYS A 199 13.48 -4.75 -1.67
CA CYS A 199 13.94 -5.01 -3.03
C CYS A 199 12.80 -5.58 -3.87
N GLN A 200 12.62 -5.04 -5.07
CA GLN A 200 11.66 -5.54 -6.04
C GLN A 200 12.35 -5.77 -7.37
N GLY A 201 12.47 -7.04 -7.76
CA GLY A 201 13.05 -7.47 -9.02
C GLY A 201 12.23 -6.94 -10.19
N ILE A 202 12.91 -6.22 -11.08
CA ILE A 202 12.35 -5.76 -12.35
C ILE A 202 12.51 -6.93 -13.33
N LYS A 203 11.46 -7.71 -13.51
CA LYS A 203 11.41 -8.74 -14.56
C LYS A 203 11.21 -8.05 -15.92
N ASP A 204 12.24 -7.41 -16.45
CA ASP A 204 12.17 -6.90 -17.82
C ASP A 204 12.26 -8.08 -18.81
N ARG A 205 11.29 -8.18 -19.74
CA ARG A 205 11.23 -9.23 -20.76
C ARG A 205 12.09 -8.91 -21.98
N SER A 206 12.85 -7.83 -21.95
CA SER A 206 13.69 -7.43 -23.06
C SER A 206 14.99 -6.81 -22.57
N GLN A 207 16.10 -7.45 -22.95
CA GLN A 207 17.50 -7.05 -22.80
C GLN A 207 18.22 -7.66 -21.60
N GLY A 208 19.28 -8.43 -21.89
CA GLY A 208 20.14 -9.13 -20.95
C GLY A 208 21.02 -8.23 -20.09
N ARG A 209 20.43 -7.27 -19.40
CA ARG A 209 21.04 -6.63 -18.24
C ARG A 209 20.83 -7.55 -17.03
N GLY A 210 21.82 -7.61 -16.14
CA GLY A 210 21.79 -8.47 -14.94
C GLY A 210 20.62 -8.16 -13.99
N GLU A 211 20.57 -8.81 -12.83
CA GLU A 211 19.52 -8.61 -11.82
C GLU A 211 19.26 -7.10 -11.56
N GLU A 212 18.15 -6.58 -12.07
CA GLU A 212 17.76 -5.18 -11.90
C GLU A 212 16.70 -5.10 -10.80
N TYR A 213 17.02 -4.39 -9.72
CA TYR A 213 16.13 -4.20 -8.59
C TYR A 213 15.68 -2.76 -8.53
N ARG A 214 14.41 -2.57 -8.17
CA ARG A 214 13.89 -1.31 -7.65
C ARG A 214 13.85 -1.37 -6.13
N PHE A 215 14.24 -0.28 -5.48
CA PHE A 215 14.15 -0.16 -4.03
C PHE A 215 12.91 0.65 -3.67
N VAL A 216 12.06 0.08 -2.83
CA VAL A 216 10.78 0.68 -2.45
C VAL A 216 10.67 0.75 -0.93
N ILE A 217 10.25 1.90 -0.42
CA ILE A 217 10.03 2.09 1.01
C ILE A 217 8.76 1.31 1.42
N GLY A 218 8.90 0.46 2.41
CA GLY A 218 7.81 -0.19 3.13
C GLY A 218 7.64 0.42 4.53
N ASP A 219 6.74 -0.18 5.31
CA ASP A 219 6.45 0.16 6.72
C ASP A 219 6.08 1.62 6.95
N LEU A 220 4.78 1.91 7.01
CA LEU A 220 4.31 3.25 7.35
C LEU A 220 3.58 3.28 8.70
N ASP A 221 3.80 2.29 9.55
CA ASP A 221 3.11 2.15 10.86
C ASP A 221 3.43 3.32 11.78
N HIS A 222 4.65 3.86 11.67
CA HIS A 222 5.10 5.03 12.43
C HIS A 222 5.01 6.36 11.66
N ALA A 223 4.46 6.35 10.45
CA ALA A 223 4.36 7.55 9.64
C ALA A 223 3.31 8.52 10.22
N THR A 224 3.69 9.78 10.36
CA THR A 224 2.82 10.81 10.97
C THR A 224 2.99 12.16 10.30
N LEU A 225 1.99 13.02 10.45
CA LEU A 225 2.16 14.45 10.18
C LEU A 225 3.29 15.00 11.06
N PRO A 226 4.08 15.98 10.58
CA PRO A 226 5.01 16.73 11.41
C PRO A 226 4.30 17.21 12.67
N ILE A 227 4.97 17.10 13.82
CA ILE A 227 4.50 17.76 15.03
C ILE A 227 4.48 19.25 14.69
N LYS A 228 3.28 19.82 14.58
CA LYS A 228 3.14 21.26 14.49
C LYS A 228 3.56 21.79 15.86
N ASP A 229 4.69 22.48 15.94
CA ASP A 229 4.86 23.48 17.00
C ASP A 229 3.58 24.32 16.98
N ASN A 230 2.90 24.38 18.12
CA ASN A 230 1.60 25.03 18.26
C ASN A 230 1.60 26.41 17.60
N ASP A 231 1.03 26.50 16.40
CA ASP A 231 0.23 27.64 15.97
C ASP A 231 -0.49 27.39 14.62
N ALA A 232 -1.78 27.70 14.64
CA ALA A 232 -2.66 28.00 13.52
C ALA A 232 -2.99 26.90 12.49
N ASN A 233 -4.15 26.27 12.71
CA ASN A 233 -5.25 26.21 11.73
C ASN A 233 -4.88 26.44 10.25
N LYS A 234 -4.50 25.36 9.56
CA LYS A 234 -4.64 25.20 8.11
C LYS A 234 -4.42 23.74 7.81
N TYR A 235 -5.51 23.00 7.64
CA TYR A 235 -5.75 21.81 6.79
C TYR A 235 -7.19 21.34 7.09
N SER A 236 -8.17 22.19 6.79
CA SER A 236 -9.60 22.02 7.14
C SER A 236 -10.38 21.12 6.18
N VAL A 237 -9.88 19.91 5.92
CA VAL A 237 -10.73 18.88 5.29
C VAL A 237 -10.78 17.60 6.13
N TYR A 238 -9.71 17.27 6.88
CA TYR A 238 -9.70 16.08 7.74
C TYR A 238 -10.14 16.32 9.18
N TYR A 239 -10.05 17.56 9.68
CA TYR A 239 -10.53 17.92 11.03
C TYR A 239 -12.04 17.75 11.21
N HIS A 240 -12.81 17.75 10.11
CA HIS A 240 -14.27 17.65 10.17
C HIS A 240 -14.78 16.21 10.36
N ILE A 241 -13.95 15.20 10.08
CA ILE A 241 -14.33 13.78 10.19
C ILE A 241 -14.18 13.26 11.62
N LEU A 242 -13.30 13.86 12.44
CA LEU A 242 -12.99 13.36 13.78
C LEU A 242 -13.82 13.99 14.92
N HIS A 243 -14.59 15.06 14.67
CA HIS A 243 -15.24 15.84 15.74
C HIS A 243 -16.73 16.11 15.56
N GLN A 244 -17.46 15.30 14.79
CA GLN A 244 -18.92 15.29 14.88
C GLN A 244 -19.41 14.07 15.66
N ARG A 245 -19.37 14.18 16.99
CA ARG A 245 -20.30 13.57 17.95
C ARG A 245 -20.06 14.19 19.33
N SER A 246 -20.77 15.28 19.58
CA SER A 246 -21.19 15.76 20.90
C SER A 246 -22.63 16.20 20.79
#